data_AF-A0A832GHF7-F1
#
_entry.id   AF-A0A832GHF7-F1
#
_cell.length_a   1.000
_cell.length_b   1.000
_cell.length_c   1.000
_cell.angle_alpha   90.00
_cell.angle_beta   90.00
_cell.angle_gamma   90.00
#
_symmetry.space_group_name_H-M   'P 1'
#
loop_
_entity.id
_entity.type
_entity.pdbx_description
1 polymer ?
#
loop_
_entity_poly.entity_id
_entity_poly.type
_entity_poly.pdbx_seq_one_letter_code
_entity_poly.pdbx_strand_id
1 'polypeptide(L)'
;MPGTRKCVYDPLAELIAYYAEADTSQQASQSASADLPLEQRLVERIVRGDRLGLERDLDHALQQYTALEIINRFLLEGMRIVGELFGSGQMQLPFVLQAAEVMKAAVAYLEPHMERSTDATTKGT
;
A
#
# COMPACT_ATOMS: atom_id res chain seq x y z
N MET A 1 0.01 51.24 -32.16
CA MET A 1 -1.06 50.22 -32.02
C MET A 1 -0.39 48.90 -31.65
N PRO A 2 -0.47 48.41 -30.39
CA PRO A 2 0.18 47.16 -30.01
C PRO A 2 -0.74 45.96 -30.29
N GLY A 3 -0.32 45.09 -31.20
CA GLY A 3 -1.00 43.81 -31.47
C GLY A 3 -0.52 42.75 -30.50
N THR A 4 -1.20 42.59 -29.37
CA THR A 4 -1.00 41.44 -28.48
C THR A 4 -1.55 40.18 -29.15
N ARG A 5 -0.67 39.36 -29.73
CA ARG A 5 -1.01 37.99 -30.14
C ARG A 5 -1.37 37.22 -28.88
N LYS A 6 -2.67 36.97 -28.68
CA LYS A 6 -3.14 36.05 -27.64
C LYS A 6 -2.56 34.68 -27.96
N CYS A 7 -1.71 34.13 -27.10
CA CYS A 7 -1.38 32.71 -27.13
C CYS A 7 -2.68 31.97 -26.79
N VAL A 8 -3.37 31.48 -27.82
CA VAL A 8 -4.67 30.80 -27.70
C VAL A 8 -4.51 29.39 -27.09
N TYR A 9 -3.28 28.89 -27.00
CA TYR A 9 -2.98 27.54 -26.54
C TYR A 9 -1.83 27.59 -25.52
N ASP A 10 -2.14 27.15 -24.29
CA ASP A 10 -1.18 27.02 -23.20
C ASP A 10 -0.92 25.53 -22.92
N PRO A 11 0.15 24.95 -23.49
CA PRO A 11 0.45 23.53 -23.34
C PRO A 11 0.77 23.15 -21.89
N LEU A 12 1.19 24.12 -21.06
CA LEU A 12 1.46 23.87 -19.65
C LEU A 12 0.14 23.65 -18.89
N ALA A 13 -0.90 24.42 -19.21
CA ALA A 13 -2.22 24.27 -18.60
C ALA A 13 -2.84 22.90 -18.95
N GLU A 14 -2.68 22.43 -20.18
CA GLU A 14 -3.14 21.08 -20.58
C GLU A 14 -2.36 19.97 -19.89
N LEU A 15 -1.04 20.13 -19.74
CA LEU A 15 -0.21 19.18 -19.01
C LEU A 15 -0.63 19.11 -17.53
N ILE A 16 -0.84 20.27 -16.89
CA ILE A 16 -1.31 20.34 -15.50
C ILE A 16 -2.69 19.68 -15.36
N ALA A 17 -3.61 19.91 -16.30
CA ALA A 17 -4.93 19.27 -16.28
C ALA A 17 -4.84 17.74 -16.40
N TYR A 18 -3.99 17.23 -17.30
CA TYR A 18 -3.78 15.79 -17.49
C TYR A 18 -3.24 15.10 -16.21
N TYR A 19 -2.30 15.74 -15.51
CA TYR A 19 -1.77 15.17 -14.25
C TYR A 19 -2.68 15.41 -13.04
N ALA A 20 -3.47 16.49 -13.01
CA ALA A 20 -4.47 16.70 -11.96
C ALA A 20 -5.54 15.59 -11.94
N GLU A 21 -5.90 15.05 -13.11
CA GLU A 21 -6.80 13.88 -13.22
C GLU A 21 -6.12 12.58 -12.74
N ALA A 22 -4.81 12.43 -12.95
CA ALA A 22 -4.04 11.28 -12.48
C ALA A 22 -3.88 11.27 -10.95
N ASP A 23 -3.63 12.43 -10.33
CA ASP A 23 -3.61 12.60 -8.86
C ASP A 23 -4.98 12.30 -8.23
N THR A 24 -6.06 12.77 -8.88
CA THR A 24 -7.43 12.48 -8.43
C THR A 24 -7.73 10.98 -8.51
N SER A 25 -7.21 10.28 -9.52
CA SER A 25 -7.37 8.83 -9.66
C SER A 25 -6.65 8.04 -8.57
N GLN A 26 -5.47 8.50 -8.13
CA GLN A 26 -4.75 7.91 -6.99
C GLN A 26 -5.48 8.16 -5.66
N GLN A 27 -6.08 9.35 -5.48
CA GLN A 27 -6.88 9.67 -4.28
C GLN A 27 -8.23 8.93 -4.25
N ALA A 28 -8.93 8.82 -5.38
CA ALA A 28 -10.20 8.10 -5.49
C ALA A 28 -10.03 6.59 -5.25
N SER A 29 -8.88 6.04 -5.64
CA SER A 29 -8.55 4.65 -5.37
C SER A 29 -8.07 4.42 -3.93
N GLN A 30 -7.60 5.44 -3.20
CA GLN A 30 -7.36 5.36 -1.75
C GLN A 30 -8.65 5.30 -0.93
N SER A 31 -9.69 6.03 -1.33
CA SER A 31 -11.00 5.98 -0.66
C SER A 31 -11.77 4.69 -0.98
N ALA A 32 -11.61 4.11 -2.17
CA ALA A 32 -12.20 2.81 -2.50
C ALA A 32 -11.67 1.66 -1.63
N SER A 33 -10.40 1.69 -1.23
CA SER A 33 -9.78 0.66 -0.38
C SER A 33 -10.30 0.67 1.07
N ALA A 34 -10.99 1.74 1.50
CA ALA A 34 -11.52 1.84 2.87
C ALA A 34 -12.77 1.00 3.12
N ASP A 35 -13.54 0.67 2.08
CA ASP A 35 -14.74 -0.17 2.14
C ASP A 35 -14.42 -1.68 2.06
N LEU A 36 -13.17 -2.05 1.74
CA LEU A 36 -12.77 -3.44 1.65
C LEU A 36 -12.53 -4.07 3.03
N PRO A 37 -12.79 -5.39 3.17
CA PRO A 37 -12.43 -6.10 4.39
C PRO A 37 -10.96 -5.91 4.70
N LEU A 38 -10.64 -5.84 6.00
CA LEU A 38 -9.30 -5.52 6.52
C LEU A 38 -8.18 -6.32 5.85
N GLU A 39 -8.45 -7.60 5.61
CA GLU A 39 -7.55 -8.58 5.00
C GLU A 39 -7.17 -8.17 3.57
N GLN A 40 -8.16 -7.82 2.74
CA GLN A 40 -7.94 -7.39 1.37
C GLN A 40 -7.28 -6.01 1.31
N ARG A 41 -7.67 -5.11 2.22
CA ARG A 41 -7.05 -3.79 2.34
C ARG A 41 -5.55 -3.90 2.67
N LEU A 42 -5.16 -4.83 3.54
CA LEU A 42 -3.76 -5.11 3.86
C LEU A 42 -2.98 -5.58 2.62
N VAL A 43 -3.56 -6.53 1.87
CA VAL A 43 -2.98 -7.07 0.64
C VAL A 43 -2.82 -5.98 -0.41
N GLU A 44 -3.88 -5.21 -0.68
CA GLU A 44 -3.87 -4.14 -1.68
C GLU A 44 -2.84 -3.06 -1.33
N ARG A 45 -2.71 -2.73 -0.04
CA ARG A 45 -1.73 -1.77 0.46
C ARG A 45 -0.29 -2.20 0.21
N ILE A 46 0.01 -3.50 0.36
CA ILE A 46 1.32 -4.08 0.01
C ILE A 46 1.56 -3.99 -1.51
N VAL A 47 0.57 -4.39 -2.32
CA VAL A 47 0.68 -4.36 -3.79
C VAL A 47 0.89 -2.94 -4.32
N ARG A 48 0.20 -1.95 -3.73
CA ARG A 48 0.36 -0.53 -4.11
C ARG A 48 1.63 0.11 -3.55
N GLY A 49 2.25 -0.48 -2.52
CA GLY A 49 3.41 0.11 -1.86
C GLY A 49 3.05 1.36 -1.04
N ASP A 50 1.86 1.40 -0.44
CA ASP A 50 1.41 2.54 0.38
C ASP A 50 1.64 2.32 1.88
N ARG A 51 2.56 3.09 2.48
CA ARG A 51 2.85 3.04 3.92
C ARG A 51 1.79 3.78 4.76
N LEU A 52 1.06 4.75 4.21
CA LEU A 52 0.19 5.68 4.96
C LEU A 52 -1.07 4.98 5.49
N GLY A 53 -1.04 4.57 6.76
CA GLY A 53 -2.14 3.87 7.42
C GLY A 53 -1.94 2.36 7.54
N LEU A 54 -0.80 1.84 7.10
CA LEU A 54 -0.41 0.43 7.27
C LEU A 54 -0.46 0.01 8.75
N GLU A 55 0.11 0.81 9.65
CA GLU A 55 0.17 0.52 11.08
C GLU A 55 -1.23 0.39 11.70
N ARG A 56 -2.16 1.28 11.31
CA ARG A 56 -3.56 1.20 11.76
C ARG A 56 -4.22 -0.10 11.28
N ASP A 57 -4.01 -0.48 10.02
CA ASP A 57 -4.58 -1.70 9.49
C ASP A 57 -3.95 -2.94 10.17
N LEU A 58 -2.66 -2.90 10.49
CA LEU A 58 -1.97 -3.94 11.27
C LEU A 58 -2.48 -4.03 12.71
N ASP A 59 -2.74 -2.91 13.38
CA ASP A 59 -3.33 -2.90 14.72
C ASP A 59 -4.71 -3.52 14.75
N HIS A 60 -5.55 -3.21 13.76
CA HIS A 60 -6.85 -3.85 13.61
C HIS A 60 -6.71 -5.36 13.35
N ALA A 61 -5.69 -5.77 12.59
CA ALA A 61 -5.47 -7.18 12.28
C ALA A 61 -4.98 -7.94 13.52
N LEU A 62 -4.13 -7.32 14.34
CA LEU A 62 -3.64 -7.87 15.60
C LEU A 62 -4.75 -8.10 16.66
N GLN A 63 -5.92 -7.48 16.50
CA GLN A 63 -7.09 -7.75 17.36
C GLN A 63 -7.73 -9.11 17.06
N GLN A 64 -7.58 -9.62 15.84
CA GLN A 64 -8.26 -10.83 15.35
C GLN A 64 -7.30 -11.97 15.05
N TYR A 65 -6.06 -11.65 14.68
CA TYR A 65 -5.06 -12.59 14.20
C TYR A 65 -3.74 -12.41 14.95
N THR A 66 -2.99 -13.49 15.08
CA THR A 66 -1.62 -13.40 15.59
C THR A 66 -0.69 -12.73 14.57
N ALA A 67 0.38 -12.09 15.05
CA ALA A 67 1.38 -11.47 14.17
C ALA A 67 1.94 -12.45 13.12
N LEU A 68 2.13 -13.72 13.50
CA LEU A 68 2.59 -14.78 12.60
C LEU A 68 1.55 -15.11 11.50
N GLU A 69 0.26 -15.18 11.87
CA GLU A 69 -0.82 -15.42 10.91
C GLU A 69 -0.95 -14.26 9.93
N ILE A 70 -0.78 -13.01 10.40
CA ILE A 70 -0.85 -11.83 9.55
C ILE A 70 0.22 -11.90 8.46
N ILE A 71 1.46 -12.25 8.83
CA ILE A 71 2.57 -12.42 7.88
C ILE A 71 2.27 -13.53 6.87
N ASN A 72 1.89 -14.72 7.36
CA ASN A 72 1.73 -15.90 6.53
C ASN A 72 0.50 -15.87 5.61
N ARG A 73 -0.58 -15.23 6.04
CA ARG A 73 -1.84 -15.19 5.28
C ARG A 73 -2.00 -13.94 4.43
N PHE A 74 -1.62 -12.77 4.93
CA PHE A 74 -1.90 -11.50 4.25
C PHE A 74 -0.66 -10.93 3.55
N LEU A 75 0.46 -10.80 4.26
CA LEU A 75 1.67 -10.17 3.67
C LEU A 75 2.27 -11.04 2.56
N LEU A 76 2.35 -12.35 2.79
CA LEU A 76 2.85 -13.31 1.79
C LEU A 76 1.96 -13.36 0.54
N GLU A 77 0.64 -13.27 0.71
CA GLU A 77 -0.29 -13.23 -0.41
C GLU A 77 -0.13 -11.94 -1.24
N GLY A 78 0.04 -10.79 -0.58
CA GLY A 78 0.36 -9.54 -1.26
C GLY A 78 1.64 -9.63 -2.09
N MET A 79 2.69 -10.26 -1.55
CA MET A 79 3.93 -10.45 -2.31
C MET A 79 3.81 -11.43 -3.47
N ARG A 80 2.98 -12.47 -3.33
CA ARG A 80 2.70 -13.39 -4.44
C ARG A 80 2.09 -12.64 -5.63
N ILE A 81 1.10 -11.78 -5.36
CA ILE A 81 0.46 -10.95 -6.39
C ILE A 81 1.46 -9.99 -7.04
N VAL A 82 2.31 -9.31 -6.26
CA VAL A 82 3.37 -8.45 -6.80
C VAL A 82 4.31 -9.25 -7.72
N GLY A 83 4.69 -10.46 -7.32
CA GLY A 83 5.52 -11.36 -8.14
C GLY A 83 4.86 -11.75 -9.46
N GLU A 84 3.55 -12.03 -9.46
CA GLU A 84 2.79 -12.36 -10.67
C GLU A 84 2.63 -11.15 -11.60
N LEU A 85 2.35 -9.96 -11.04
CA LEU A 85 2.25 -8.73 -11.82
C LEU A 85 3.60 -8.34 -12.43
N PHE A 86 4.69 -8.54 -11.69
CA PHE A 86 6.04 -8.34 -12.20
C PHE A 86 6.39 -9.37 -13.29
N GLY A 87 6.10 -10.65 -13.06
CA GLY A 87 6.37 -11.73 -14.01
C GLY A 87 5.56 -11.62 -15.31
N SER A 88 4.36 -11.04 -15.25
CA SER A 88 3.51 -10.76 -16.42
C SER A 88 3.81 -9.42 -17.10
N GLY A 89 4.75 -8.62 -16.58
CA GLY A 89 5.12 -7.32 -17.13
C GLY A 89 4.11 -6.19 -16.86
N GLN A 90 3.13 -6.42 -15.97
CA GLN A 90 2.13 -5.43 -15.58
C GLN A 90 2.62 -4.48 -14.49
N MET A 91 3.74 -4.80 -13.83
CA MET A 91 4.33 -4.00 -12.75
C MET A 91 5.81 -3.73 -13.00
N GLN A 92 6.21 -2.47 -12.82
CA GLN A 92 7.60 -2.04 -13.04
C GLN A 92 8.45 -2.26 -11.78
N LEU A 93 9.76 -2.46 -11.96
CA LEU A 93 10.73 -2.62 -10.87
C LEU A 93 10.64 -1.56 -9.75
N PRO A 94 10.45 -0.26 -10.03
CA PRO A 94 10.32 0.75 -8.98
C PRO A 94 9.16 0.45 -8.01
N PHE A 95 8.02 -0.01 -8.52
CA PHE A 95 6.87 -0.35 -7.70
C PHE A 95 7.09 -1.64 -6.90
N VAL A 96 7.81 -2.62 -7.46
CA VAL A 96 8.19 -3.85 -6.76
C VAL A 96 9.08 -3.54 -5.56
N LEU A 97 10.07 -2.65 -5.74
CA LEU A 97 10.92 -2.20 -4.64
C LEU A 97 10.12 -1.47 -3.57
N GLN A 98 9.18 -0.62 -3.98
CA GLN A 98 8.29 0.09 -3.05
C GLN A 98 7.41 -0.88 -2.24
N ALA A 99 6.83 -1.90 -2.89
CA ALA A 99 6.07 -2.96 -2.21
C ALA A 99 6.95 -3.71 -1.19
N ALA A 100 8.20 -4.02 -1.55
CA ALA A 100 9.16 -4.66 -0.65
C ALA A 100 9.52 -3.78 0.57
N GLU A 101 9.61 -2.47 0.41
CA GLU A 101 9.82 -1.54 1.53
C GLU A 101 8.64 -1.50 2.49
N VAL A 102 7.41 -1.54 1.97
CA VAL A 102 6.19 -1.60 2.78
C VAL A 102 6.09 -2.95 3.50
N MET A 103 6.44 -4.05 2.83
CA MET A 103 6.52 -5.37 3.47
C MET A 103 7.53 -5.37 4.62
N LYS A 104 8.72 -4.81 4.42
CA LYS A 104 9.73 -4.68 5.48
C LYS A 104 9.22 -3.86 6.66
N ALA A 105 8.53 -2.75 6.40
CA ALA A 105 7.92 -1.93 7.45
C ALA A 105 6.84 -2.70 8.22
N ALA A 106 5.99 -3.48 7.54
CA ALA A 106 4.98 -4.30 8.17
C ALA A 106 5.59 -5.37 9.08
N VAL A 107 6.63 -6.06 8.62
CA VAL A 107 7.33 -7.07 9.43
C VAL A 107 7.99 -6.43 10.65
N ALA A 108 8.69 -5.30 10.49
CA ALA A 108 9.30 -4.58 11.60
C ALA A 108 8.26 -4.13 12.65
N TYR A 109 7.03 -3.80 12.21
CA TYR A 109 5.93 -3.50 13.12
C TYR A 109 5.43 -4.73 13.87
N LEU A 110 5.39 -5.89 13.22
CA LEU A 110 4.85 -7.13 13.77
C LEU A 110 5.86 -7.91 14.65
N GLU A 111 7.17 -7.78 14.42
CA GLU A 111 8.25 -8.40 15.22
C GLU A 111 8.04 -8.28 16.74
N PRO A 112 7.84 -7.09 17.33
CA PRO A 112 7.64 -6.96 18.78
C PRO A 112 6.32 -7.56 19.29
N HIS A 113 5.35 -7.83 18.42
CA HIS A 113 4.10 -8.51 18.79
C HIS A 113 4.23 -10.04 18.75
N MET A 114 5.21 -10.57 18.02
CA MET A 114 5.54 -11.99 18.02
C MET A 114 6.21 -12.42 19.33
N GLU A 115 7.20 -11.66 19.80
CA GLU A 115 7.92 -11.96 21.05
C GLU A 115 7.02 -11.81 22.30
N ARG A 116 6.11 -10.82 22.30
CA ARG A 116 5.16 -10.66 23.42
C ARG A 116 4.15 -11.81 23.55
N SER A 117 3.86 -12.51 22.46
CA SER A 117 2.92 -13.63 22.48
C SER A 117 3.53 -14.89 23.13
N THR A 118 4.86 -15.00 23.16
CA THR A 118 5.55 -16.16 23.74
C THR A 118 5.78 -16.09 25.26
N ASP A 119 5.78 -14.90 25.85
CA ASP A 119 5.97 -14.71 27.31
C ASP A 119 4.71 -15.02 28.15
N ALA A 120 3.54 -15.12 27.52
CA ALA A 120 2.28 -15.36 28.21
C ALA A 120 1.94 -16.84 28.44
N THR A 121 2.70 -17.79 27.87
CA THR A 121 2.36 -19.23 27.91
C THR A 121 3.27 -20.09 28.79
N THR A 122 4.30 -19.53 29.46
CA THR A 122 5.27 -20.36 30.24
C THR A 122 5.14 -20.27 31.76
N LYS A 123 4.02 -19.77 32.31
CA LYS A 123 3.82 -19.68 33.77
C LYS A 123 2.52 -20.35 34.24
N GLY A 124 2.64 -21.62 34.63
CA GLY A 124 1.59 -22.48 35.22
C GLY A 124 1.15 -23.54 34.21
N THR A 125 1.37 -24.84 34.42
CA THR A 125 1.32 -25.65 35.65
C THR A 125 2.27 -26.84 35.56
#